data_AF-A0A382RI83-F1
#
_entry.id   AF-A0A382RI83-F1
#
_cell.length_a   1.000
_cell.length_b   1.000
_cell.length_c   1.000
_cell.angle_alpha   90.00
_cell.angle_beta   90.00
_cell.angle_gamma   90.00
#
_symmetry.space_group_name_H-M   'P 1'
#
loop_
_entity.id
_entity.type
_entity.pdbx_description
1 polymer ?
#
loop_
_entity_poly.entity_id
_entity_poly.type
_entity_poly.pdbx_seq_one_letter_code
_entity_poly.pdbx_strand_id
1 'polypeptide(L)' 'MGIDARERHGPFEMYHQNGQIINKSTFKDGEFDGPYESYYNNGQLQEKGNFNMLERCGEWFEEGKKVTYPPCPDCDDE' A
#
# COMPACT_ATOMS: atom_id res chain seq x y z
N MET A 1 -1.29 18.09 -28.32
CA MET A 1 -0.58 17.84 -27.04
C MET A 1 -1.63 17.28 -26.09
N GLY A 2 -1.78 15.95 -26.10
CA GLY A 2 -2.67 15.26 -25.17
C GLY A 2 -1.99 15.28 -23.82
N ILE A 3 -2.58 16.00 -22.87
CA ILE A 3 -2.31 15.72 -21.46
C ILE A 3 -3.10 14.46 -21.16
N ASP A 4 -2.47 13.30 -21.36
CA ASP A 4 -2.98 12.02 -20.85
C ASP A 4 -3.04 12.15 -19.34
N ALA A 5 -4.21 12.58 -18.87
CA ALA A 5 -4.51 12.74 -17.48
C ALA A 5 -4.52 11.34 -16.87
N ARG A 6 -3.36 10.94 -16.36
CA ARG A 6 -3.20 10.44 -14.99
C ARG A 6 -4.36 9.53 -14.56
N GLU A 7 -4.49 8.37 -15.18
CA GLU A 7 -4.95 7.21 -14.42
C GLU A 7 -3.90 7.00 -13.33
N ARG A 8 -4.17 7.49 -12.11
CA ARG A 8 -3.30 7.29 -10.94
C ARG A 8 -3.46 5.84 -10.44
N HIS A 9 -3.22 4.90 -11.34
CA HIS A 9 -3.23 3.47 -11.11
C HIS A 9 -1.76 3.08 -11.10
N GLY A 10 -1.16 3.06 -9.91
CA GLY A 10 0.27 2.85 -9.84
C GLY A 10 0.86 2.91 -8.44
N PRO A 11 2.12 2.46 -8.32
CA PRO A 11 2.85 2.53 -7.06
C PRO A 11 3.08 4.00 -6.70
N PHE A 12 2.73 4.33 -5.47
CA PHE A 12 2.99 5.60 -4.82
C PHE A 12 4.00 5.38 -3.70
N GLU A 13 5.09 6.11 -3.76
CA GLU A 13 6.19 6.02 -2.81
C GLU A 13 6.36 7.39 -2.16
N MET A 14 6.35 7.44 -0.84
CA MET A 14 6.67 8.64 -0.08
C MET A 14 8.10 8.52 0.45
N TYR A 15 8.84 9.62 0.46
CA TYR A 15 10.22 9.67 0.92
C TYR A 15 10.40 10.71 2.03
N HIS A 16 11.22 10.38 3.02
CA HIS A 16 11.69 11.29 4.06
C HIS A 16 12.55 12.39 3.43
N GLN A 17 12.76 13.48 4.18
CA GLN A 17 13.68 14.55 3.78
C GLN A 17 15.12 14.05 3.53
N ASN A 18 15.48 12.92 4.15
CA ASN A 18 16.78 12.25 3.98
C ASN A 18 16.86 11.42 2.69
N GLY A 19 15.79 11.33 1.89
CA GLY A 19 15.72 10.50 0.68
C GLY A 19 15.40 9.02 0.91
N GLN A 20 15.22 8.59 2.15
CA GLN A 20 14.77 7.24 2.49
C GLN A 20 13.27 7.10 2.30
N ILE A 21 12.79 5.91 1.94
CA ILE A 21 11.35 5.65 1.77
C ILE A 21 10.66 5.68 3.14
N ILE A 22 9.55 6.43 3.21
CA ILE A 22 8.58 6.43 4.33
C ILE A 22 7.64 5.26 4.16
N ASN A 23 6.93 5.22 3.03
CA ASN A 23 5.99 4.15 2.73
C ASN A 23 5.81 4.00 1.22
N LYS A 24 5.33 2.82 0.84
CA LYS A 24 4.94 2.43 -0.50
C LYS A 24 3.52 1.92 -0.44
N SER A 25 2.72 2.32 -1.41
CA SER A 25 1.31 1.98 -1.51
C SER A 25 0.94 1.91 -2.98
N THR A 26 -0.12 1.21 -3.33
CA THR A 26 -0.66 1.25 -4.70
C THR A 26 -2.01 1.95 -4.66
N PHE A 27 -2.21 2.88 -5.59
CA PHE A 27 -3.52 3.48 -5.80
C PHE A 27 -4.19 2.83 -6.99
N LYS A 28 -5.48 2.55 -6.85
CA LYS A 28 -6.38 2.12 -7.92
C LYS A 28 -7.64 2.96 -7.81
N ASP A 29 -8.04 3.62 -8.90
CA ASP A 29 -9.21 4.52 -8.93
C ASP A 29 -9.19 5.68 -7.91
N GLY A 30 -8.00 6.01 -7.37
CA GLY A 30 -7.84 7.05 -6.34
C GLY A 30 -7.94 6.55 -4.90
N GLU A 31 -8.11 5.25 -4.68
CA GLU A 31 -8.13 4.59 -3.37
C GLU A 31 -6.90 3.69 -3.19
N PHE A 32 -6.47 3.47 -1.93
CA PHE A 32 -5.41 2.51 -1.65
C PHE A 32 -5.93 1.10 -1.88
N ASP A 33 -5.34 0.43 -2.87
CA ASP A 33 -5.71 -0.91 -3.28
C ASP A 33 -4.45 -1.65 -3.73
N GLY A 34 -4.17 -2.77 -3.08
CA GLY A 34 -2.98 -3.58 -3.31
C GLY A 34 -1.91 -3.46 -2.22
N PRO A 35 -0.64 -3.71 -2.55
CA PRO A 35 0.41 -3.87 -1.57
C PRO A 35 0.77 -2.55 -0.90
N TYR A 36 0.97 -2.62 0.41
CA TYR A 36 1.45 -1.53 1.24
C TYR A 36 2.64 -1.95 2.08
N GLU A 37 3.61 -1.05 2.19
CA GLU A 37 4.81 -1.23 2.98
C GLU A 37 5.18 0.10 3.63
N SER A 38 5.35 0.13 4.95
CA SER A 38 5.91 1.27 5.67
C SER A 38 7.28 0.91 6.22
N TYR A 39 8.18 1.87 6.22
CA TYR A 39 9.55 1.71 6.68
C TYR A 39 9.84 2.76 7.76
N TYR A 40 10.60 2.36 8.77
CA TYR A 40 11.14 3.29 9.75
C TYR A 40 12.18 4.20 9.08
N ASN A 41 12.52 5.31 9.74
CA ASN A 41 13.58 6.23 9.29
C ASN A 41 14.98 5.58 9.18
N ASN A 42 15.18 4.37 9.73
CA ASN A 42 16.41 3.59 9.54
C ASN A 42 16.37 2.69 8.28
N GLY A 43 15.25 2.68 7.53
CA GLY A 43 15.00 1.81 6.38
C GLY A 43 14.53 0.40 6.72
N GLN A 44 14.34 0.07 8.01
CA GLN A 44 13.78 -1.22 8.42
C GLN A 44 12.28 -1.24 8.14
N LEU A 45 11.80 -2.38 7.65
CA LEU A 45 10.37 -2.60 7.43
C LEU A 45 9.62 -2.51 8.76
N GLN A 46 8.72 -1.53 8.86
CA GLN A 46 7.87 -1.31 10.01
C GLN A 46 6.62 -2.18 9.90
N GLU A 47 5.93 -2.08 8.77
CA GLU A 47 4.74 -2.86 8.49
C GLU A 47 4.60 -3.14 7.00
N LYS A 48 3.97 -4.27 6.67
CA LYS A 48 3.55 -4.57 5.30
C LYS A 48 2.26 -5.36 5.29
N GLY A 49 1.50 -5.19 4.22
CA GLY A 49 0.30 -5.98 3.98
C GLY A 49 -0.36 -5.58 2.68
N ASN A 50 -1.64 -5.90 2.56
CA ASN A 50 -2.46 -5.54 1.42
C ASN A 50 -3.65 -4.70 1.89
N PHE A 51 -3.94 -3.63 1.15
CA PHE A 51 -5.18 -2.88 1.29
C PHE A 51 -6.15 -3.29 0.18
N ASN A 52 -7.43 -3.23 0.49
CA ASN A 52 -8.52 -3.35 -0.46
C ASN A 52 -9.51 -2.24 -0.14
N MET A 53 -9.73 -1.32 -1.08
CA MET A 53 -10.64 -0.17 -0.88
C MET A 53 -10.37 0.59 0.44
N LEU A 54 -9.11 0.97 0.71
CA LEU A 54 -8.66 1.63 1.95
C LEU A 54 -8.72 0.78 3.24
N GLU A 55 -9.13 -0.49 3.17
CA GLU A 55 -9.21 -1.39 4.33
C GLU A 55 -8.10 -2.44 4.32
N ARG A 56 -7.54 -2.75 5.50
CA ARG A 56 -6.51 -3.78 5.65
C ARG A 56 -7.12 -5.16 5.48
N CYS A 57 -6.55 -5.96 4.58
CA CYS A 57 -7.02 -7.31 4.33
C CYS A 57 -5.86 -8.31 4.21
N GLY A 58 -6.17 -9.59 4.44
CA GLY A 58 -5.22 -10.68 4.37
C GLY A 58 -4.18 -10.66 5.50
N GLU A 59 -2.94 -10.98 5.15
CA GLU A 59 -1.86 -11.16 6.12
C GLU A 59 -0.99 -9.91 6.22
N TRP A 60 -0.97 -9.33 7.40
CA TRP A 60 -0.17 -8.16 7.74
C TRP A 60 1.03 -8.55 8.59
N PHE A 61 2.11 -7.81 8.45
CA PHE A 61 3.28 -7.90 9.30
C PHE A 61 3.46 -6.53 9.95
N GLU A 62 3.42 -6.46 11.27
CA GLU A 62 3.58 -5.22 12.05
C GLU A 62 4.66 -5.49 13.12
N GLU A 63 5.76 -4.73 13.08
CA GLU A 63 6.86 -4.85 14.05
C GLU A 63 7.43 -6.28 14.18
N GLY A 64 7.43 -7.03 13.07
CA GLY A 64 7.86 -8.44 13.03
C GLY A 64 6.83 -9.45 13.55
N LYS A 65 5.64 -9.00 13.94
CA LYS A 65 4.50 -9.87 14.28
C LYS A 65 3.58 -9.99 13.07
N LYS A 66 3.10 -11.20 12.81
CA LYS A 66 2.10 -11.43 11.77
C LYS A 66 0.71 -11.21 12.36
N VAL A 67 -0.05 -10.31 11.78
CA VAL A 67 -1.44 -9.99 12.14
C VAL A 67 -2.34 -10.39 10.98
N THR A 68 -3.41 -11.11 11.28
CA THR A 68 -4.33 -11.60 10.24
C THR A 68 -5.61 -10.79 10.26
N TYR A 69 -5.95 -10.21 9.12
CA TYR A 69 -7.18 -9.48 8.86
C TYR A 69 -8.16 -10.36 8.07
N PRO A 70 -9.43 -9.96 7.94
CA PRO A 70 -10.35 -10.60 7.01
C PRO A 70 -9.71 -10.75 5.63
N PRO A 71 -9.97 -11.85 4.91
CA PRO A 71 -9.50 -11.99 3.54
C PRO A 71 -9.99 -10.80 2.71
N CYS A 72 -9.16 -10.37 1.75
CA CYS A 72 -9.59 -9.34 0.82
C CYS A 72 -10.84 -9.87 0.12
N PRO A 73 -11.94 -9.09 0.03
CA PRO A 73 -13.08 -9.52 -0.75
C PRO A 73 -12.58 -9.78 -2.17
N ASP A 74 -12.66 -11.05 -2.60
CA ASP A 74 -12.47 -11.39 -4.01
C ASP A 74 -13.43 -10.48 -4.78
N CYS A 75 -12.89 -9.71 -5.72
CA CYS A 75 -13.65 -8.76 -6.54
C CYS A 75 -14.56 -9.48 -7.57
N ASP A 76 -15.00 -10.69 -7.23
CA ASP A 76 -15.67 -11.69 -8.06
C ASP A 76 -16.88 -12.21 -7.27
N ASP A 77 -17.87 -11.34 -7.06
CA ASP A 77 -19.24 -11.82 -6.80
C ASP A 77 -20.19 -10.88 -7.57
N GLU A 78 -20.60 -11.40 -8.72
CA GLU A 78 -21.53 -10.87 -9.73
C GLU A 78 -22.99 -10.79 -9.21
#